data_AF-A0A7C9CND7-F1
#
_entry.id   AF-A0A7C9CND7-F1
#
_cell.length_a   1.000
_cell.length_b   1.000
_cell.length_c   1.000
_cell.angle_alpha   90.00
_cell.angle_beta   90.00
_cell.angle_gamma   90.00
#
_symmetry.space_group_name_H-M   'P 1'
#
loop_
_entity.id
_entity.type
_entity.pdbx_description
1 polymer ?
#
loop_
_entity_poly.entity_id
_entity_poly.type
_entity_poly.pdbx_seq_one_letter_code
_entity_poly.pdbx_strand_id
1 'polypeptide(L)'
;MKELSNRLERDLCEGLYRVPTIILEAVASYDLWIWHAFFGCPGTLNDINVIDRSPVFQELYEGRAPKCEYVVNGRKYNIRYYLSDGIYPRWAPFVKSVPLPQNAKDRLFAERQEAVRKDVERAFGVLQSRFAIVRDPARNMERAELGMIIKACIILQNMIVEDERDSYNLA
;
A
#
# COMPACT_ATOMS: atom_id res chain seq x y z
N MET A 1 5.60 10.80 3.37
CA MET A 1 4.77 10.64 2.16
C MET A 1 4.20 9.24 2.23
N LYS A 2 2.88 9.06 2.13
CA LYS A 2 2.21 7.76 2.28
C LYS A 2 1.57 7.42 0.94
N GLU A 3 2.01 6.34 0.33
CA GLU A 3 1.44 5.85 -0.93
C GLU A 3 0.61 4.60 -0.66
N LEU A 4 -0.51 4.52 -1.36
CA LEU A 4 -1.37 3.36 -1.40
C LEU A 4 -0.99 2.56 -2.64
N SER A 5 -0.24 1.49 -2.43
CA SER A 5 -0.01 0.51 -3.46
C SER A 5 -0.91 -0.69 -3.15
N ASN A 6 -1.86 -0.91 -4.05
CA ASN A 6 -2.56 -2.17 -4.13
C ASN A 6 -1.78 -3.06 -5.09
N ARG A 7 -1.60 -4.33 -4.68
CA ARG A 7 -1.76 -5.54 -5.50
C ARG A 7 -0.69 -6.57 -5.19
N LEU A 8 -1.10 -7.57 -4.41
CA LEU A 8 -0.42 -8.86 -4.29
C LEU A 8 -1.35 -9.89 -4.93
N GLU A 9 -1.45 -9.86 -6.26
CA GLU A 9 -2.28 -10.81 -7.00
C GLU A 9 -1.45 -11.99 -7.50
N ARG A 10 -1.90 -13.19 -7.18
CA ARG A 10 -1.76 -14.35 -8.07
C ARG A 10 -3.16 -14.81 -8.43
N ASP A 11 -3.53 -14.56 -9.68
CA ASP A 11 -4.65 -15.23 -10.32
C ASP A 11 -4.23 -16.68 -10.62
N LEU A 12 -5.00 -17.63 -10.08
CA LEU A 12 -5.18 -18.93 -10.73
C LEU A 12 -6.66 -19.31 -10.62
N CYS A 13 -7.49 -18.61 -11.39
CA CYS A 13 -8.87 -19.03 -11.67
C CYS A 13 -8.97 -19.50 -13.12
N GLU A 14 -8.19 -20.51 -13.51
CA GLU A 14 -8.57 -21.44 -14.58
C GLU A 14 -8.08 -22.84 -14.18
N GLY A 15 -9.00 -23.67 -13.70
CA GLY A 15 -8.79 -25.12 -13.55
C GLY A 15 -8.15 -25.59 -12.24
N LEU A 16 -8.99 -26.14 -11.36
CA LEU A 16 -8.70 -27.21 -10.37
C LEU A 16 -8.01 -26.96 -9.02
N TYR A 17 -7.46 -25.79 -8.65
CA TYR A 17 -6.80 -25.68 -7.32
C TYR A 17 -7.11 -24.37 -6.57
N ARG A 18 -7.78 -24.49 -5.41
CA ARG A 18 -8.14 -23.35 -4.52
C ARG A 18 -6.91 -22.79 -3.79
N VAL A 19 -6.25 -21.81 -4.38
CA VAL A 19 -5.35 -20.91 -3.64
C VAL A 19 -6.16 -19.72 -3.15
N PRO A 20 -6.12 -19.35 -1.85
CA PRO A 20 -6.80 -18.15 -1.37
C PRO A 20 -6.10 -16.90 -1.92
N THR A 21 -6.77 -16.15 -2.79
CA THR A 21 -6.30 -14.81 -3.20
C THR A 21 -6.64 -13.79 -2.11
N ILE A 22 -5.67 -12.94 -1.74
CA ILE A 22 -5.83 -11.86 -0.77
C ILE A 22 -5.41 -10.55 -1.42
N ILE A 23 -6.18 -9.48 -1.19
CA ILE A 23 -5.75 -8.12 -1.55
C ILE A 23 -5.19 -7.47 -0.30
N LEU A 24 -4.01 -6.86 -0.43
CA LEU A 24 -3.35 -6.13 0.64
C LEU A 24 -3.24 -4.65 0.25
N GLU A 25 -3.92 -3.79 1.00
CA GLU A 25 -3.66 -2.36 1.05
C GLU A 25 -2.58 -2.13 2.09
N ALA A 26 -1.44 -1.57 1.72
CA ALA A 26 -0.44 -1.17 2.70
C ALA A 26 0.03 0.26 2.50
N VAL A 27 0.43 0.86 3.62
CA VAL A 27 1.12 2.15 3.64
C VAL A 27 2.54 1.91 4.10
N ALA A 28 3.51 2.06 3.20
CA ALA A 28 4.93 1.88 3.48
C ALA A 28 5.71 3.20 3.41
N SER A 29 6.88 3.22 4.04
CA SER A 29 7.90 4.27 3.91
C SER A 29 9.07 3.78 3.07
N TYR A 30 9.91 4.72 2.63
CA TYR A 30 11.07 4.44 1.79
C TYR A 30 12.06 3.46 2.45
N ASP A 31 12.15 3.47 3.77
CA ASP A 31 12.97 2.58 4.59
C ASP A 31 12.32 1.21 4.86
N LEU A 32 11.34 0.82 4.04
CA LEU A 32 10.62 -0.47 4.13
C LEU A 32 9.68 -0.59 5.34
N TRP A 33 9.54 0.46 6.17
CA TRP A 33 8.62 0.44 7.31
C TRP A 33 7.16 0.44 6.85
N ILE A 34 6.37 -0.54 7.32
CA ILE A 34 4.94 -0.64 7.02
C ILE A 34 4.13 -0.06 8.18
N TRP A 35 3.43 1.04 7.92
CA TRP A 35 2.60 1.75 8.89
C TRP A 35 1.19 1.19 9.02
N HIS A 36 0.66 0.66 7.93
CA HIS A 36 -0.70 0.17 7.86
C HIS A 36 -0.77 -0.97 6.86
N ALA A 37 -1.63 -1.95 7.16
CA ALA A 37 -1.93 -3.08 6.31
C ALA A 37 -3.38 -3.50 6.53
N PHE A 38 -4.16 -3.56 5.45
CA PHE A 38 -5.54 -4.00 5.44
C PHE A 38 -5.75 -5.09 4.39
N PHE A 39 -6.56 -6.10 4.75
CA PHE A 39 -6.75 -7.30 3.95
C PHE A 39 -8.20 -7.37 3.43
N GLY A 40 -8.35 -7.40 2.11
CA GLY A 40 -9.63 -7.50 1.42
C GLY A 40 -9.87 -8.88 0.80
N CYS A 41 -11.16 -9.23 0.63
CA CYS A 41 -11.59 -10.39 -0.14
C CYS A 41 -11.63 -10.05 -1.64
N PRO A 42 -11.16 -10.95 -2.53
CA PRO A 42 -11.41 -10.82 -3.96
C PRO A 42 -12.91 -10.94 -4.27
N GLY A 43 -13.45 -9.97 -4.99
CA GLY A 43 -14.73 -9.92 -5.69
C GLY A 43 -14.55 -9.24 -7.06
N THR A 44 -15.63 -8.82 -7.72
CA THR A 44 -15.57 -8.30 -9.10
C THR A 44 -15.01 -6.87 -9.25
N LEU A 45 -14.57 -6.22 -8.16
CA LEU A 45 -14.04 -4.83 -8.11
C LEU A 45 -13.11 -4.64 -6.89
N ASN A 46 -11.99 -5.36 -6.87
CA ASN A 46 -11.10 -5.53 -5.71
C ASN A 46 -10.55 -4.24 -5.10
N ASP A 47 -10.10 -3.30 -5.92
CA ASP A 47 -9.45 -2.08 -5.43
C ASP A 47 -10.43 -1.08 -4.80
N ILE A 48 -11.62 -0.91 -5.38
CA ILE A 48 -12.69 -0.06 -4.83
C ILE A 48 -13.28 -0.67 -3.56
N ASN A 49 -13.52 -1.99 -3.56
CA ASN A 49 -14.05 -2.68 -2.38
C ASN A 49 -13.10 -2.66 -1.18
N VAL A 50 -11.78 -2.58 -1.44
CA VAL A 50 -10.76 -2.42 -0.40
C VAL A 50 -10.84 -1.03 0.21
N ILE A 51 -10.98 0.03 -0.60
CA ILE A 51 -11.19 1.39 -0.09
C ILE A 51 -12.44 1.48 0.77
N ASP A 52 -13.57 0.95 0.29
CA ASP A 52 -14.86 1.03 0.99
C ASP A 52 -14.83 0.34 2.36
N ARG A 53 -13.90 -0.59 2.57
CA ARG A 53 -13.73 -1.35 3.82
C ARG A 53 -12.48 -0.98 4.60
N SER A 54 -11.67 -0.06 4.07
CA SER A 54 -10.42 0.34 4.68
C SER A 54 -10.67 1.17 5.94
N PRO A 55 -10.11 0.77 7.09
CA PRO A 55 -10.22 1.56 8.32
C PRO A 55 -9.65 2.97 8.17
N VAL A 56 -8.61 3.15 7.34
CA VAL A 56 -8.00 4.47 7.08
C VAL A 56 -8.97 5.40 6.37
N PHE A 57 -9.73 4.88 5.39
CA PHE A 57 -10.74 5.66 4.69
C PHE A 57 -12.01 5.83 5.49
N GLN A 58 -12.39 4.85 6.30
CA GLN A 58 -13.51 4.97 7.20
C GLN A 58 -13.29 6.10 8.22
N GLU A 59 -12.12 6.13 8.87
CA GLU A 59 -11.75 7.23 9.77
C GLU A 59 -11.76 8.59 9.08
N LEU A 60 -11.32 8.65 7.81
CA LEU A 60 -11.34 9.88 7.02
C LEU A 60 -12.78 10.33 6.72
N TYR A 61 -13.65 9.41 6.31
CA TYR A 61 -15.05 9.67 6.00
C TYR A 61 -15.84 10.12 7.23
N GLU A 62 -15.58 9.50 8.38
CA GLU A 62 -16.22 9.82 9.66
C GLU A 62 -15.62 11.07 10.34
N GLY A 63 -14.61 11.72 9.73
CA GLY A 63 -13.95 12.89 10.28
C GLY A 63 -13.10 12.62 11.53
N ARG A 64 -12.74 11.35 11.77
CA ARG A 64 -11.90 10.89 12.88
C ARG A 64 -10.41 10.80 12.53
N ALA A 65 -10.07 10.88 11.24
CA ALA A 65 -8.69 10.83 10.79
C ALA A 65 -7.84 11.92 11.46
N PRO A 66 -6.56 11.64 11.78
CA PRO A 66 -5.74 12.62 12.48
C PRO A 66 -5.54 13.89 11.66
N LYS A 67 -5.83 15.04 12.29
CA LYS A 67 -5.67 16.36 11.68
C LYS A 67 -4.23 16.53 11.19
N CYS A 68 -4.07 17.05 9.98
CA CYS A 68 -2.78 17.50 9.47
C CYS A 68 -2.96 18.89 8.87
N GLU A 69 -2.01 19.77 9.07
CA GLU A 69 -2.01 21.08 8.40
C GLU A 69 -0.74 21.21 7.57
N TYR A 70 -0.89 21.52 6.29
CA TYR A 70 0.23 21.81 5.39
C TYR A 70 -0.16 22.84 4.34
N VAL A 71 0.83 23.47 3.72
CA VAL A 71 0.63 24.49 2.69
C VAL A 71 1.28 24.04 1.39
N VAL A 72 0.51 24.01 0.30
CA VAL A 72 1.02 23.76 -1.06
C VAL A 72 0.61 24.92 -1.94
N ASN A 73 1.57 25.56 -2.61
CA ASN A 73 1.33 26.71 -3.49
C ASN A 73 0.46 27.80 -2.83
N GLY A 74 0.71 28.10 -1.55
CA GLY A 74 -0.04 29.10 -0.79
C GLY A 74 -1.44 28.69 -0.32
N ARG A 75 -1.91 27.48 -0.65
CA ARG A 75 -3.17 26.92 -0.15
C ARG A 75 -2.94 26.06 1.08
N LYS A 76 -3.69 26.35 2.15
CA LYS A 76 -3.69 25.54 3.37
C LYS A 76 -4.61 24.33 3.18
N TYR A 77 -4.11 23.16 3.52
CA TYR A 77 -4.84 21.90 3.50
C TYR A 77 -4.93 21.35 4.92
N ASN A 78 -6.11 20.84 5.27
CA ASN A 78 -6.40 20.24 6.57
C ASN A 78 -6.67 18.71 6.48
N ILE A 79 -6.52 18.14 5.29
CA ILE A 79 -6.78 16.73 4.97
C ILE A 79 -5.51 16.11 4.39
N ARG A 80 -5.15 14.90 4.85
CA ARG A 80 -4.00 14.15 4.35
C ARG A 80 -4.19 13.83 2.88
N TYR A 81 -3.11 13.91 2.11
CA TYR A 81 -3.09 13.39 0.74
C TYR A 81 -2.47 11.99 0.73
N TYR A 82 -2.96 11.14 -0.16
CA TYR A 82 -2.44 9.82 -0.46
C TYR A 82 -2.10 9.76 -1.94
N LEU A 83 -0.93 9.19 -2.24
CA LEU A 83 -0.58 8.88 -3.63
C LEU A 83 -1.34 7.65 -4.07
N SER A 84 -1.93 7.71 -5.26
CA SER A 84 -2.81 6.67 -5.77
C SER A 84 -2.61 6.44 -7.26
N ASP A 85 -2.85 5.21 -7.71
CA ASP A 85 -2.91 4.86 -9.14
C ASP A 85 -4.12 5.53 -9.84
N GLY A 86 -4.06 5.57 -11.17
CA GLY A 86 -5.11 6.00 -12.08
C GLY A 86 -6.44 5.27 -11.92
N ILE A 87 -6.45 4.03 -11.41
CA ILE A 87 -7.67 3.21 -11.23
C ILE A 87 -8.61 3.74 -10.13
N TYR A 88 -8.10 4.50 -9.17
CA TYR A 88 -8.91 5.01 -8.06
C TYR A 88 -9.87 6.12 -8.49
N PRO A 89 -10.98 6.38 -7.80
CA PRO A 89 -11.83 7.53 -8.12
C PRO A 89 -11.10 8.87 -7.87
N ARG A 90 -11.59 9.95 -8.49
CA ARG A 90 -11.07 11.31 -8.24
C ARG A 90 -11.66 11.86 -6.95
N TRP A 91 -11.03 11.55 -5.81
CA TRP A 91 -11.42 12.09 -4.50
C TRP A 91 -10.42 13.13 -4.00
N ALA A 92 -10.88 14.04 -3.13
CA ALA A 92 -10.07 15.11 -2.56
C ALA A 92 -8.74 14.66 -1.90
N PRO A 93 -8.66 13.52 -1.18
CA PRO A 93 -7.40 13.06 -0.60
C PRO A 93 -6.49 12.34 -1.60
N PHE A 94 -6.94 12.00 -2.81
CA PHE A 94 -6.15 11.23 -3.78
C PHE A 94 -5.38 12.13 -4.74
N VAL A 95 -4.08 11.92 -4.78
CA VAL A 95 -3.14 12.56 -5.68
C VAL A 95 -2.62 11.49 -6.65
N LYS A 96 -3.02 11.62 -7.91
CA LYS A 96 -2.65 10.70 -8.98
C LYS A 96 -1.46 11.24 -9.77
N SER A 97 -0.66 10.33 -10.34
CA SER A 97 0.32 10.69 -11.35
C SER A 97 -0.35 11.30 -12.59
N VAL A 98 0.38 12.17 -13.31
CA VAL A 98 -0.10 12.81 -14.54
C VAL A 98 0.07 11.83 -15.70
N PRO A 99 -1.01 11.35 -16.34
CA PRO A 99 -0.89 10.49 -17.50
C PRO A 99 -0.32 11.27 -18.68
N LEU A 100 0.66 10.70 -19.37
CA LEU A 100 1.28 11.29 -20.57
C LEU A 100 1.80 12.73 -20.34
N PRO A 101 2.81 12.92 -19.46
CA PRO A 101 3.29 14.25 -19.08
C PRO A 101 3.88 15.03 -20.27
N GLN A 102 3.24 16.15 -20.62
CA GLN A 102 3.59 16.94 -21.81
C GLN A 102 4.67 17.99 -21.53
N ASN A 103 4.61 18.63 -20.35
CA ASN A 103 5.54 19.69 -19.98
C ASN A 103 6.55 19.21 -18.91
N ALA A 104 7.61 20.02 -18.68
CA ALA A 104 8.67 19.67 -17.74
C ALA A 104 8.20 19.52 -16.28
N LYS A 105 7.17 20.27 -15.86
CA LYS A 105 6.62 20.18 -14.50
C LYS A 105 5.84 18.88 -14.31
N ASP A 106 5.05 18.49 -15.32
CA ASP A 106 4.30 17.24 -15.30
C ASP A 106 5.24 16.04 -15.28
N ARG A 107 6.34 16.08 -16.05
CA ARG A 107 7.36 15.02 -16.05
C ARG A 107 8.00 14.88 -14.69
N LEU A 108 8.47 15.98 -14.11
CA LEU A 108 9.07 15.97 -12.77
C LEU A 108 8.09 15.44 -11.72
N PHE A 109 6.82 15.83 -11.80
CA PHE A 109 5.80 15.35 -10.89
C PHE A 109 5.57 13.84 -11.05
N ALA A 110 5.39 13.36 -12.27
CA ALA A 110 5.21 11.93 -12.57
C ALA A 110 6.42 11.10 -12.13
N GLU A 111 7.65 11.56 -12.40
CA GLU A 111 8.89 10.90 -11.97
C GLU A 111 8.96 10.74 -10.45
N ARG A 112 8.58 11.78 -9.69
CA ARG A 112 8.55 11.72 -8.22
C ARG A 112 7.47 10.76 -7.72
N GLN A 113 6.29 10.75 -8.34
CA GLN A 113 5.23 9.79 -8.02
C GLN A 113 5.71 8.34 -8.26
N GLU A 114 6.30 8.08 -9.42
CA GLU A 114 6.82 6.75 -9.76
C GLU A 114 7.96 6.29 -8.86
N ALA A 115 8.80 7.21 -8.37
CA ALA A 115 9.86 6.88 -7.42
C ALA A 115 9.28 6.38 -6.08
N VAL A 116 8.26 7.05 -5.55
CA VAL A 116 7.61 6.64 -4.31
C VAL A 116 6.90 5.30 -4.51
N ARG A 117 6.33 5.08 -5.71
CA ARG A 117 5.67 3.81 -6.06
C ARG A 117 6.63 2.65 -6.00
N LYS A 118 7.83 2.85 -6.55
CA LYS A 118 8.92 1.87 -6.48
C LYS A 118 9.37 1.61 -5.05
N ASP A 119 9.33 2.60 -4.15
CA ASP A 119 9.65 2.39 -2.74
C ASP A 119 8.63 1.45 -2.07
N VAL A 120 7.34 1.61 -2.38
CA VAL A 120 6.30 0.71 -1.87
C VAL A 120 6.43 -0.69 -2.46
N GLU A 121 6.58 -0.80 -3.79
CA GLU A 121 6.82 -2.08 -4.47
C GLU A 121 8.06 -2.78 -3.90
N ARG A 122 9.11 -2.04 -3.58
CA ARG A 122 10.32 -2.56 -2.93
C ARG A 122 10.00 -3.11 -1.54
N ALA A 123 9.24 -2.40 -0.71
CA ALA A 123 8.83 -2.89 0.61
C ALA A 123 8.08 -4.23 0.52
N PHE A 124 7.16 -4.35 -0.45
CA PHE A 124 6.45 -5.61 -0.72
C PHE A 124 7.38 -6.70 -1.25
N GLY A 125 8.28 -6.38 -2.17
CA GLY A 125 9.26 -7.33 -2.70
C GLY A 125 10.17 -7.89 -1.62
N VAL A 126 10.60 -7.06 -0.67
CA VAL A 126 11.38 -7.50 0.51
C VAL A 126 10.54 -8.37 1.44
N LEU A 127 9.28 -8.01 1.70
CA LEU A 127 8.38 -8.82 2.52
C LEU A 127 8.18 -10.22 1.92
N GLN A 128 7.96 -10.31 0.61
CA GLN A 128 7.82 -11.58 -0.12
C GLN A 128 9.10 -12.41 -0.17
N SER A 129 10.27 -11.75 -0.26
CA SER A 129 11.55 -12.45 -0.31
C SER A 129 11.94 -13.03 1.06
N ARG A 130 11.62 -12.30 2.14
CA ARG A 130 11.87 -12.74 3.53
C ARG A 130 10.90 -13.83 3.97
N PHE A 131 9.62 -13.72 3.61
CA PHE A 131 8.58 -14.64 4.05
C PHE A 131 7.98 -15.40 2.86
N ALA A 132 8.49 -16.61 2.61
CA ALA A 132 7.99 -17.47 1.55
C ALA A 132 6.47 -17.72 1.62
N ILE A 133 5.89 -17.73 2.83
CA ILE A 133 4.44 -17.90 3.05
C ILE A 133 3.60 -16.72 2.54
N VAL A 134 4.19 -15.52 2.45
CA VAL A 134 3.54 -14.33 1.85
C VAL A 134 3.54 -14.46 0.32
N ARG A 135 4.58 -15.06 -0.25
CA ARG A 135 4.70 -15.28 -1.70
C ARG A 135 3.87 -16.48 -2.17
N ASP A 136 3.84 -17.55 -1.39
CA ASP A 136 3.20 -18.82 -1.70
C ASP A 136 2.52 -19.39 -0.45
N PRO A 137 1.26 -18.98 -0.18
CA PRO A 137 0.47 -19.51 0.92
C PRO A 137 0.26 -21.02 0.78
N ALA A 138 0.29 -21.76 1.89
CA ALA A 138 0.07 -23.20 1.84
C ALA A 138 -1.35 -23.54 1.33
N ARG A 139 -1.46 -24.68 0.63
CA ARG A 139 -2.75 -25.22 0.17
C ARG A 139 -3.64 -25.47 1.41
N ASN A 140 -4.88 -24.98 1.36
CA ASN A 140 -5.93 -25.11 2.38
C ASN A 140 -5.87 -24.14 3.58
N MET A 141 -5.08 -23.07 3.56
CA MET A 141 -5.20 -22.03 4.59
C MET A 141 -6.53 -21.28 4.47
N GLU A 142 -7.21 -21.09 5.59
CA GLU A 142 -8.37 -20.21 5.64
C GLU A 142 -7.94 -18.75 5.55
N ARG A 143 -8.84 -17.89 5.08
CA ARG A 143 -8.55 -16.46 4.87
C ARG A 143 -8.15 -15.74 6.16
N ALA A 144 -8.82 -16.08 7.26
CA ALA A 144 -8.53 -15.50 8.57
C ALA A 144 -7.13 -15.90 9.05
N GLU A 145 -6.75 -17.15 8.83
CA GLU A 145 -5.42 -17.66 9.15
C GLU A 145 -4.34 -16.97 8.33
N LEU A 146 -4.54 -16.88 7.01
CA LEU A 146 -3.60 -16.20 6.13
C LEU A 146 -3.48 -14.71 6.47
N GLY A 147 -4.58 -14.03 6.82
CA GLY A 147 -4.55 -12.65 7.29
C GLY A 147 -3.76 -12.48 8.60
N MET A 148 -3.86 -13.43 9.54
CA MET A 148 -3.05 -13.42 10.77
C MET A 148 -1.57 -13.65 10.46
N ILE A 149 -1.25 -14.59 9.57
CA ILE A 149 0.13 -14.88 9.15
C ILE A 149 0.76 -13.65 8.51
N ILE A 150 0.08 -12.99 7.56
CA ILE A 150 0.66 -11.81 6.90
C ILE A 150 0.84 -10.66 7.90
N LYS A 151 -0.10 -10.45 8.84
CA LYS A 151 0.10 -9.49 9.94
C LYS A 151 1.34 -9.81 10.77
N ALA A 152 1.55 -11.07 11.11
CA ALA A 152 2.76 -11.50 11.83
C ALA A 152 4.02 -11.23 11.00
N CYS A 153 4.02 -11.53 9.71
CA CYS A 153 5.13 -11.22 8.80
C CYS A 153 5.44 -9.72 8.74
N ILE A 154 4.42 -8.85 8.74
CA ILE A 154 4.59 -7.39 8.75
C ILE A 154 5.20 -6.90 10.07
N ILE A 155 4.75 -7.44 11.20
CA ILE A 155 5.33 -7.11 12.51
C ILE A 155 6.81 -7.52 12.55
N LEU A 156 7.11 -8.75 12.12
CA LEU A 156 8.49 -9.24 12.05
C LEU A 156 9.34 -8.42 11.07
N GLN A 157 8.80 -8.03 9.92
CA GLN A 157 9.47 -7.14 8.98
C GLN A 157 9.85 -5.82 9.63
N ASN A 158 8.90 -5.17 10.34
CA ASN A 158 9.16 -3.90 11.01
C ASN A 158 10.21 -4.06 12.13
N MET A 159 10.16 -5.16 12.89
CA MET A 159 11.19 -5.45 13.91
C MET A 159 12.59 -5.59 13.29
N ILE A 160 12.71 -6.28 12.14
CA ILE A 160 13.99 -6.39 11.43
C ILE A 160 14.43 -5.02 10.89
N VAL A 161 13.51 -4.24 10.31
CA VAL A 161 13.82 -2.89 9.82
C VAL A 161 14.28 -1.98 10.95
N GLU A 162 13.70 -2.10 12.15
CA GLU A 162 14.10 -1.37 13.34
C GLU A 162 15.53 -1.73 13.78
N ASP A 163 15.82 -3.02 13.87
CA ASP A 163 17.14 -3.54 14.26
C ASP A 163 18.23 -3.15 13.24
N GLU A 164 17.94 -3.24 11.95
CA GLU A 164 18.87 -2.87 10.89
C GLU A 164 19.03 -1.33 10.76
N ARG A 165 18.09 -0.53 11.28
CA ARG A 165 18.07 0.95 11.12
C ARG A 165 19.31 1.63 11.69
N ASP A 166 19.81 1.10 12.80
CA ASP A 166 21.03 1.61 13.45
C ASP A 166 22.30 1.29 12.64
N SER A 167 22.24 0.28 11.78
CA SER A 167 23.35 -0.11 10.90
C SER A 167 23.46 0.77 9.65
N TYR A 168 22.34 1.34 9.16
CA TYR A 168 22.31 2.19 7.95
C TYR A 168 22.78 3.63 8.19
N ASN A 169 22.77 4.13 9.43
CA ASN A 169 23.25 5.48 9.77
C ASN A 169 24.77 5.55 10.02
N LEU A 170 25.48 4.41 9.94
CA LEU A 170 26.92 4.28 10.17
C LEU A 170 27.73 3.99 8.88
N ALA A 171 27.10 4.07 7.70
CA ALA A 171 27.72 3.82 6.40
C ALA A 171 27.65 5.05 5.48
#